data_AF-M4F126-F1
#
_entry.id   AF-M4F126-F1
#
_cell.length_a   1.000
_cell.length_b   1.000
_cell.length_c   1.000
_cell.angle_alpha   90.00
_cell.angle_beta   90.00
_cell.angle_gamma   90.00
#
_symmetry.space_group_name_H-M   'P 1'
#
loop_
_entity.id
_entity.type
_entity.pdbx_description
1 polymer ?
#
loop_
_entity_poly.entity_id
_entity_poly.type
_entity_poly.pdbx_seq_one_letter_code
_entity_poly.pdbx_strand_id
1 'polypeptide(L)'
;MHGRFGCLRAQYESETLRVDLFEERRSLLGFVIWNIIYVYQMSNLQGDYNQKIDYVFKVVLIGDSAVGKTQLLARFARNEFSVDSKATIGVEFQTKTLVIDNKTVKAQIWDTAGQERYRAVTSAYYRGAVGAMLVYDMTKRQSFDHMAKWLEELRGHADKNIVIMLIGNKCDLGSLRAVPTEDAQEFAQRENLFFMETSALEATNVETAFLTILTEIYRIISKKTLTADDDDADGNSSLLKGTRIIIPSEQETGKRGGCCGKS
;
A
#
# COMPACT_ATOMS: atom_id res chain seq x y z
N MET A 1 32.96 -17.26 15.72
CA MET A 1 31.59 -17.76 15.93
C MET A 1 30.63 -16.73 15.33
N HIS A 2 30.29 -16.90 14.06
CA HIS A 2 29.34 -16.08 13.31
C HIS A 2 28.24 -16.99 12.79
N GLY A 3 27.00 -16.55 12.89
CA GLY A 3 25.84 -17.14 12.20
C GLY A 3 24.82 -17.77 13.14
N ARG A 4 23.56 -17.32 13.00
CA ARG A 4 22.31 -18.11 13.01
C ARG A 4 21.05 -17.42 13.58
N PHE A 5 20.98 -16.09 13.68
CA PHE A 5 19.69 -15.43 14.01
C PHE A 5 19.11 -14.54 12.89
N GLY A 6 19.84 -14.30 11.79
CA GLY A 6 19.34 -13.51 10.64
C GLY A 6 18.55 -14.27 9.58
N CYS A 7 18.51 -15.60 9.61
CA CYS A 7 17.92 -16.41 8.52
C CYS A 7 16.40 -16.62 8.65
N LEU A 8 15.89 -16.68 9.89
CA LEU A 8 14.48 -17.03 10.13
C LEU A 8 13.49 -15.89 9.82
N ARG A 9 13.92 -14.62 9.90
CA ARG A 9 13.06 -13.46 9.60
C ARG A 9 12.90 -13.21 8.11
N ALA A 10 13.94 -13.50 7.32
CA ALA A 10 13.88 -13.47 5.86
C ALA A 10 13.03 -14.62 5.28
N GLN A 11 12.93 -15.75 6.00
CA GLN A 11 12.09 -16.87 5.56
C GLN A 11 10.59 -16.56 5.67
N TYR A 12 10.15 -15.85 6.72
CA TYR A 12 8.73 -15.49 6.89
C TYR A 12 8.25 -14.44 5.87
N GLU A 13 9.04 -13.39 5.62
CA GLU A 13 8.73 -12.41 4.55
C GLU A 13 8.80 -13.05 3.15
N SER A 14 9.66 -14.07 2.96
CA SER A 14 9.73 -14.82 1.70
C SER A 14 8.55 -15.76 1.48
N GLU A 15 7.93 -16.29 2.54
CA GLU A 15 6.81 -17.24 2.44
C GLU A 15 5.48 -16.53 2.20
N THR A 16 5.21 -15.38 2.81
CA THR A 16 3.98 -14.61 2.53
C THR A 16 3.97 -14.07 1.09
N LEU A 17 5.14 -13.68 0.56
CA LEU A 17 5.31 -13.35 -0.86
C LEU A 17 5.24 -14.59 -1.77
N ARG A 18 5.49 -15.80 -1.28
CA ARG A 18 5.47 -17.03 -2.10
C ARG A 18 4.06 -17.51 -2.39
N VAL A 19 3.10 -17.25 -1.50
CA VAL A 19 1.72 -17.74 -1.66
C VAL A 19 0.87 -16.81 -2.54
N ASP A 20 1.15 -15.50 -2.55
CA ASP A 20 0.37 -14.53 -3.34
C ASP A 20 0.89 -14.31 -4.78
N LEU A 21 2.05 -14.85 -5.13
CA LEU A 21 2.74 -14.65 -6.43
C LEU A 21 2.79 -15.91 -7.32
N PHE A 22 2.12 -17.01 -6.95
CA PHE A 22 2.16 -18.23 -7.75
C PHE A 22 1.17 -18.24 -8.93
N GLU A 23 0.24 -17.28 -9.01
CA GLU A 23 -0.83 -17.29 -10.01
C GLU A 23 -0.64 -16.28 -11.16
N GLU A 24 0.29 -15.32 -11.03
CA GLU A 24 0.46 -14.21 -11.99
C GLU A 24 1.70 -14.33 -12.90
N ARG A 25 2.51 -15.40 -12.75
CA ARG A 25 3.72 -15.67 -13.56
C ARG A 25 3.45 -16.10 -15.01
N ARG A 26 2.26 -15.86 -15.56
CA ARG A 26 1.87 -16.32 -16.91
C ARG A 26 1.94 -15.26 -18.01
N SER A 27 2.20 -13.99 -17.72
CA SER A 27 2.30 -12.95 -18.76
C SER A 27 3.68 -12.28 -18.83
N LEU A 28 4.17 -12.07 -20.06
CA LEU A 28 5.38 -11.29 -20.34
C LEU A 28 5.25 -9.85 -19.81
N LEU A 29 4.02 -9.31 -19.75
CA LEU A 29 3.72 -8.01 -19.16
C LEU A 29 4.01 -7.99 -17.65
N GLY A 30 3.58 -9.03 -16.93
CA GLY A 30 3.85 -9.18 -15.49
C GLY A 30 5.34 -9.27 -15.18
N PHE A 31 6.13 -9.91 -16.05
CA PHE A 31 7.59 -10.01 -15.89
C PHE A 31 8.32 -8.67 -16.12
N VAL A 32 7.86 -7.88 -17.10
CA VAL A 32 8.42 -6.54 -17.37
C VAL A 32 8.06 -5.57 -16.25
N ILE A 33 6.81 -5.59 -15.79
CA ILE A 33 6.35 -4.79 -14.64
C ILE A 33 7.11 -5.21 -13.37
N TRP A 34 7.30 -6.51 -13.13
CA TRP A 34 8.09 -7.04 -12.02
C TRP A 34 9.55 -6.55 -12.06
N ASN A 35 10.21 -6.60 -13.22
CA ASN A 35 11.59 -6.10 -13.33
C ASN A 35 11.67 -4.59 -13.14
N ILE A 36 10.71 -3.81 -13.65
CA ILE A 36 10.68 -2.35 -13.46
C ILE A 36 10.49 -2.00 -11.99
N ILE A 37 9.51 -2.62 -11.31
CA ILE A 37 9.25 -2.40 -9.88
C ILE A 37 10.46 -2.86 -9.05
N TYR A 38 11.01 -4.03 -9.33
CA TYR A 38 12.16 -4.56 -8.60
C TYR A 38 13.40 -3.67 -8.74
N VAL A 39 13.70 -3.19 -9.95
CA VAL A 39 14.82 -2.28 -10.21
C VAL A 39 14.59 -0.90 -9.58
N TYR A 40 13.38 -0.36 -9.61
CA TYR A 40 13.03 0.91 -8.94
C TYR A 40 13.03 0.81 -7.41
N GLN A 41 12.59 -0.33 -6.87
CA GLN A 41 12.61 -0.60 -5.44
C GLN A 41 14.06 -0.78 -4.94
N MET A 42 14.95 -1.30 -5.78
CA MET A 42 16.38 -1.38 -5.50
C MET A 42 17.10 -0.03 -5.61
N SER A 43 16.71 0.86 -6.53
CA SER A 43 17.34 2.18 -6.68
C SER A 43 16.94 3.17 -5.58
N ASN A 44 15.70 3.10 -5.07
CA ASN A 44 15.21 3.94 -3.97
C ASN A 44 15.54 3.39 -2.56
N LEU A 45 16.43 2.39 -2.45
CA LEU A 45 16.99 1.91 -1.18
C LEU A 45 18.17 2.77 -0.67
N GLN A 46 18.55 3.83 -1.39
CA GLN A 46 19.55 4.78 -0.89
C GLN A 46 18.88 5.84 0.01
N GLY A 47 18.54 5.43 1.24
CA GLY A 47 18.02 6.32 2.27
C GLY A 47 18.36 5.81 3.68
N ASP A 48 19.35 6.47 4.29
CA ASP A 48 19.84 6.41 5.68
C ASP A 48 19.80 5.05 6.41
N TYR A 49 20.94 4.35 6.42
CA TYR A 49 21.14 3.00 6.94
C TYR A 49 21.02 2.84 8.48
N ASN A 50 20.55 3.85 9.21
CA ASN A 50 20.60 3.85 10.68
C ASN A 50 19.28 4.17 11.41
N GLN A 51 18.18 4.44 10.70
CA GLN A 51 16.86 4.61 11.34
C GLN A 51 16.01 3.34 11.21
N LYS A 52 15.64 2.76 12.36
CA LYS A 52 14.68 1.66 12.43
C LYS A 52 13.33 2.16 11.91
N ILE A 53 12.87 1.58 10.80
CA ILE A 53 11.52 1.82 10.27
C ILE A 53 10.54 0.99 11.10
N ASP A 54 9.60 1.67 11.75
CA ASP A 54 8.55 1.01 12.55
C ASP A 54 7.37 0.57 11.67
N TYR A 55 7.00 1.38 10.67
CA TYR A 55 5.87 1.11 9.79
C TYR A 55 6.18 1.42 8.33
N VAL A 56 5.57 0.67 7.42
CA VAL A 56 5.57 0.93 5.98
C VAL A 56 4.12 1.03 5.51
N PHE A 57 3.73 2.19 4.99
CA PHE A 57 2.35 2.42 4.53
C PHE A 57 2.33 2.55 3.02
N LYS A 58 1.56 1.68 2.36
CA LYS A 58 1.25 1.79 0.94
C LYS A 58 0.02 2.67 0.74
N VAL A 59 0.20 3.79 0.05
CA VAL A 59 -0.86 4.74 -0.31
C VAL A 59 -0.96 4.86 -1.84
N VAL A 60 -2.16 4.83 -2.38
CA VAL A 60 -2.40 4.97 -3.83
C VAL A 60 -3.10 6.30 -4.14
N LEU A 61 -2.66 6.97 -5.20
CA LEU A 61 -3.34 8.14 -5.78
C LEU A 61 -4.18 7.68 -6.97
N ILE A 62 -5.48 7.95 -6.93
CA ILE A 62 -6.43 7.55 -7.98
C ILE A 62 -7.34 8.71 -8.39
N GLY A 63 -7.89 8.64 -9.59
CA GLY A 63 -8.73 9.67 -10.18
C GLY A 63 -8.40 9.91 -11.65
N ASP A 64 -9.17 10.78 -12.29
CA ASP A 64 -9.08 11.03 -13.74
C ASP A 64 -7.71 11.57 -14.17
N SER A 65 -7.43 11.49 -15.47
CA SER A 65 -6.26 12.13 -16.07
C SER A 65 -6.29 13.65 -15.87
N ALA A 66 -5.12 14.27 -15.71
CA ALA A 66 -4.94 15.72 -15.58
C ALA A 66 -5.61 16.41 -14.37
N VAL A 67 -6.11 15.65 -13.39
CA VAL A 67 -6.60 16.22 -12.10
C VAL A 67 -5.48 16.71 -11.19
N GLY A 68 -4.24 16.27 -11.43
CA GLY A 68 -3.03 16.74 -10.73
C GLY A 68 -2.44 15.78 -9.70
N LYS A 69 -2.71 14.48 -9.77
CA LYS A 69 -2.14 13.44 -8.87
C LYS A 69 -0.61 13.47 -8.82
N THR A 70 0.05 13.44 -9.98
CA THR A 70 1.51 13.53 -10.11
C THR A 70 2.06 14.81 -9.50
N GLN A 71 1.36 15.93 -9.68
CA GLN A 71 1.77 17.23 -9.14
C GLN A 71 1.60 17.29 -7.62
N LEU A 72 0.54 16.69 -7.07
CA LEU A 72 0.39 16.55 -5.62
C LEU A 72 1.50 15.69 -5.03
N LEU A 73 1.85 14.57 -5.67
CA LEU A 73 2.95 13.73 -5.24
C LEU A 73 4.30 14.45 -5.30
N ALA A 74 4.61 15.09 -6.44
CA ALA A 74 5.84 15.86 -6.60
C ALA A 74 5.94 17.00 -5.58
N ARG A 75 4.83 17.69 -5.33
CA ARG A 75 4.77 18.77 -4.33
C ARG A 75 5.01 18.22 -2.93
N PHE A 76 4.38 17.11 -2.56
CA PHE A 76 4.58 16.51 -1.23
C PHE A 76 6.00 15.97 -1.02
N ALA A 77 6.56 15.30 -2.02
CA ALA A 77 7.82 14.58 -1.86
C ALA A 77 9.06 15.45 -2.08
N ARG A 78 9.01 16.39 -3.04
CA ARG A 78 10.16 17.21 -3.46
C ARG A 78 9.92 18.72 -3.35
N ASN A 79 8.72 19.14 -2.96
CA ASN A 79 8.31 20.54 -3.02
C ASN A 79 8.45 21.15 -4.43
N GLU A 80 8.16 20.35 -5.46
CA GLU A 80 8.26 20.74 -6.86
C GLU A 80 6.88 20.87 -7.52
N PHE A 81 6.79 21.75 -8.52
CA PHE A 81 5.63 21.83 -9.41
C PHE A 81 6.09 22.22 -10.81
N SER A 82 5.50 21.56 -11.81
CA SER A 82 5.75 21.83 -13.23
C SER A 82 4.46 22.10 -13.98
N VAL A 83 4.35 23.25 -14.63
CA VAL A 83 3.19 23.63 -15.44
C VAL A 83 3.06 22.71 -16.66
N ASP A 84 4.19 22.25 -17.22
CA ASP A 84 4.25 21.39 -18.42
C ASP A 84 4.19 19.90 -18.09
N SER A 85 3.44 19.52 -17.05
CA SER A 85 3.32 18.12 -16.65
C SER A 85 2.66 17.31 -17.78
N LYS A 86 3.42 16.39 -18.38
CA LYS A 86 2.90 15.44 -19.37
C LYS A 86 2.02 14.40 -18.68
N ALA A 87 1.12 13.78 -19.44
CA ALA A 87 0.34 12.66 -18.93
C ALA A 87 1.26 11.53 -18.44
N THR A 88 1.01 11.03 -17.23
CA THR A 88 1.77 9.93 -16.63
C THR A 88 1.63 8.68 -17.50
N ILE A 89 2.75 8.15 -17.97
CA ILE A 89 2.80 6.88 -18.70
C ILE A 89 3.07 5.80 -17.67
N GLY A 90 2.06 4.97 -17.36
CA GLY A 90 2.19 3.87 -16.41
C GLY A 90 1.95 4.30 -14.96
N VAL A 91 2.80 3.84 -14.05
CA VAL A 91 2.70 4.09 -12.59
C VAL A 91 4.02 4.64 -12.10
N GLU A 92 3.97 5.77 -11.41
CA GLU A 92 5.12 6.37 -10.73
C GLU A 92 5.08 6.03 -9.24
N PHE A 93 6.25 5.83 -8.64
CA PHE A 93 6.38 5.44 -7.24
C PHE A 93 7.38 6.35 -6.53
N GLN A 94 6.97 6.86 -5.36
CA GLN A 94 7.86 7.64 -4.50
C GLN A 94 7.75 7.21 -3.05
N THR A 95 8.85 7.35 -2.31
CA THR A 95 8.90 7.07 -0.88
C THR A 95 9.25 8.30 -0.08
N LYS A 96 8.56 8.52 1.04
CA LYS A 96 8.90 9.55 2.02
C LYS A 96 8.90 8.96 3.42
N THR A 97 9.99 9.12 4.14
CA THR A 97 10.10 8.74 5.55
C THR A 97 9.77 9.94 6.42
N LEU A 98 8.93 9.74 7.42
CA LEU A 98 8.47 10.77 8.35
C LEU A 98 8.20 10.16 9.72
N VAL A 99 8.10 11.00 10.74
CA VAL A 99 7.84 10.58 12.13
C VAL A 99 6.40 10.91 12.48
N ILE A 100 5.62 9.90 12.90
CA ILE A 100 4.26 10.04 13.46
C ILE A 100 4.27 9.42 14.85
N ASP A 101 3.88 10.17 15.89
CA ASP A 101 3.82 9.70 17.28
C ASP A 101 5.09 8.95 17.73
N ASN A 102 6.27 9.53 17.45
CA ASN A 102 7.60 8.98 17.73
C ASN A 102 7.90 7.63 17.03
N LYS A 103 7.16 7.28 15.98
CA LYS A 103 7.39 6.12 15.13
C LYS A 103 7.85 6.55 13.76
N THR A 104 8.87 5.87 13.24
CA THR A 104 9.40 6.11 11.90
C THR A 104 8.52 5.40 10.89
N VAL A 105 7.77 6.18 10.09
CA VAL A 105 6.86 5.70 9.06
C VAL A 105 7.47 5.95 7.69
N LYS A 106 7.63 4.88 6.90
CA LYS A 106 7.98 4.96 5.49
C LYS A 106 6.70 4.90 4.64
N ALA A 107 6.27 6.06 4.13
CA ALA A 107 5.17 6.14 3.18
C ALA A 107 5.66 5.74 1.79
N GLN A 108 4.95 4.83 1.15
CA GLN A 108 5.12 4.34 -0.21
C GLN A 108 3.93 4.81 -1.04
N ILE A 109 4.12 5.84 -1.85
CA ILE A 109 3.03 6.49 -2.58
C ILE A 109 3.12 6.12 -4.05
N TRP A 110 2.01 5.57 -4.55
CA TRP A 110 1.87 5.09 -5.91
C TRP A 110 0.98 6.07 -6.68
N ASP A 111 1.54 6.79 -7.64
CA ASP A 111 0.80 7.61 -8.60
C ASP A 111 0.38 6.76 -9.80
N THR A 112 -0.92 6.57 -9.98
CA THR A 112 -1.47 5.77 -11.06
C THR A 112 -1.86 6.65 -12.25
N ALA A 113 -1.58 6.20 -13.48
CA ALA A 113 -2.11 6.88 -14.66
C ALA A 113 -3.64 6.92 -14.61
N GLY A 114 -4.22 8.11 -14.68
CA GLY A 114 -5.67 8.31 -14.71
C GLY A 114 -6.32 8.03 -16.06
N GLN A 115 -5.64 7.31 -16.98
CA GLN A 115 -6.20 6.95 -18.28
C GLN A 115 -7.09 5.72 -18.15
N GLU A 116 -8.36 5.88 -18.53
CA GLU A 116 -9.36 4.81 -18.49
C GLU A 116 -8.97 3.56 -19.30
N ARG A 117 -8.08 3.72 -20.30
CA ARG A 117 -7.56 2.62 -21.13
C ARG A 117 -6.68 1.63 -20.36
N TYR A 118 -6.17 2.00 -19.18
CA TYR A 118 -5.30 1.15 -18.36
C TYR A 118 -5.97 0.63 -17.08
N ARG A 119 -7.29 0.82 -16.90
CA ARG A 119 -8.03 0.42 -15.69
C ARG A 119 -7.83 -1.05 -15.29
N ALA A 120 -7.73 -1.97 -16.26
CA ALA A 120 -7.50 -3.39 -15.99
C ALA A 120 -6.12 -3.68 -15.35
N VAL A 121 -5.15 -2.79 -15.55
CA VAL A 121 -3.79 -2.89 -14.97
C VAL A 121 -3.73 -2.23 -13.59
N THR A 122 -4.64 -1.28 -13.31
CA THR A 122 -4.66 -0.51 -12.06
C THR A 122 -5.08 -1.34 -10.83
N SER A 123 -5.92 -2.36 -11.00
CA SER A 123 -6.42 -3.21 -9.91
C SER A 123 -5.31 -3.91 -9.13
N ALA A 124 -4.23 -4.34 -9.80
CA ALA A 124 -3.07 -4.96 -9.17
C ALA A 124 -2.37 -4.01 -8.17
N TYR A 125 -2.43 -2.70 -8.40
CA TYR A 125 -1.79 -1.72 -7.53
C TYR A 125 -2.58 -1.45 -6.25
N TYR A 126 -3.88 -1.73 -6.22
CA TYR A 126 -4.73 -1.55 -5.04
C TYR A 126 -4.48 -2.60 -3.96
N ARG A 127 -3.96 -3.79 -4.33
CA ARG A 127 -3.68 -4.87 -3.37
C ARG A 127 -2.65 -4.44 -2.34
N GLY A 128 -2.98 -4.61 -1.06
CA GLY A 128 -2.13 -4.23 0.07
C GLY A 128 -2.02 -2.72 0.30
N ALA A 129 -2.78 -1.88 -0.41
CA ALA A 129 -2.89 -0.47 -0.06
C ALA A 129 -3.66 -0.32 1.26
N VAL A 130 -3.08 0.44 2.18
CA VAL A 130 -3.69 0.77 3.49
C VAL A 130 -4.30 2.18 3.49
N GLY A 131 -3.95 3.00 2.49
CA GLY A 131 -4.55 4.30 2.22
C GLY A 131 -4.80 4.56 0.74
N ALA A 132 -5.78 5.41 0.45
CA ALA A 132 -6.04 5.93 -0.89
C ALA A 132 -6.43 7.41 -0.87
N MET A 133 -5.96 8.16 -1.85
CA MET A 133 -6.36 9.54 -2.10
C MET A 133 -7.06 9.61 -3.45
N LEU A 134 -8.35 9.92 -3.44
CA LEU A 134 -9.21 10.10 -4.62
C LEU A 134 -9.16 11.56 -5.01
N VAL A 135 -8.57 11.86 -6.16
CA VAL A 135 -8.32 13.23 -6.58
C VAL A 135 -9.24 13.59 -7.74
N TYR A 136 -9.98 14.68 -7.60
CA TYR A 136 -10.71 15.33 -8.69
C TYR A 136 -10.20 16.77 -8.89
N ASP A 137 -10.53 17.34 -10.04
CA ASP A 137 -10.27 18.74 -10.36
C ASP A 137 -11.54 19.55 -10.09
N MET A 138 -11.49 20.46 -9.13
CA MET A 138 -12.69 21.23 -8.76
C MET A 138 -13.19 22.20 -9.85
N THR A 139 -12.36 22.46 -10.88
CA THR A 139 -12.76 23.23 -12.07
C THR A 139 -13.44 22.38 -13.14
N LYS A 140 -13.49 21.06 -12.95
CA LYS A 140 -14.06 20.10 -13.92
C LYS A 140 -15.05 19.15 -13.25
N ARG A 141 -16.33 19.48 -13.37
CA ARG A 141 -17.45 18.69 -12.83
C ARG A 141 -17.40 17.20 -13.21
N GLN A 142 -17.07 16.90 -14.46
CA GLN A 142 -16.96 15.51 -14.94
C GLN A 142 -15.96 14.67 -14.13
N SER A 143 -14.84 15.26 -13.70
CA SER A 143 -13.85 14.54 -12.89
C SER A 143 -14.39 14.16 -11.51
N PHE A 144 -15.30 14.97 -10.96
CA PHE A 144 -15.99 14.69 -9.70
C PHE A 144 -17.08 13.62 -9.89
N ASP A 145 -17.87 13.70 -10.96
CA ASP A 145 -18.92 12.72 -11.24
C ASP A 145 -18.36 11.28 -11.39
N HIS A 146 -17.12 11.15 -11.86
CA HIS A 146 -16.42 9.86 -11.95
C HIS A 146 -15.89 9.33 -10.60
N MET A 147 -15.89 10.11 -9.51
CA MET A 147 -15.35 9.68 -8.20
C MET A 147 -16.08 8.47 -7.62
N ALA A 148 -17.40 8.37 -7.85
CA ALA A 148 -18.18 7.19 -7.43
C ALA A 148 -17.63 5.90 -8.04
N LYS A 149 -17.29 5.94 -9.34
CA LYS A 149 -16.71 4.80 -10.05
C LYS A 149 -15.31 4.45 -9.53
N TRP A 150 -14.46 5.45 -9.32
CA TRP A 150 -13.12 5.23 -8.75
C TRP A 150 -13.19 4.63 -7.34
N LEU A 151 -14.14 5.07 -6.54
CA LEU A 151 -14.36 4.54 -5.19
C LEU A 151 -14.84 3.08 -5.22
N GLU A 152 -15.78 2.75 -6.10
CA GLU A 152 -16.26 1.38 -6.30
C GLU A 152 -15.12 0.45 -6.75
N GLU A 153 -14.34 0.86 -7.75
CA GLU A 153 -13.19 0.10 -8.25
C GLU A 153 -12.14 -0.13 -7.15
N LEU A 154 -11.85 0.88 -6.32
CA LEU A 154 -10.93 0.78 -5.19
C LEU A 154 -11.45 -0.22 -4.15
N ARG A 155 -12.70 -0.06 -3.69
CA ARG A 155 -13.32 -0.94 -2.68
C ARG A 155 -13.46 -2.38 -3.14
N GLY A 156 -13.54 -2.61 -4.45
CA GLY A 156 -13.57 -3.96 -5.04
C GLY A 156 -12.25 -4.74 -4.95
N HIS A 157 -11.10 -4.07 -4.75
CA HIS A 157 -9.77 -4.70 -4.82
C HIS A 157 -8.84 -4.40 -3.63
N ALA A 158 -9.11 -3.33 -2.87
CA ALA A 158 -8.33 -2.95 -1.69
C ALA A 158 -8.80 -3.68 -0.42
N ASP A 159 -8.04 -3.53 0.67
CA ASP A 159 -8.48 -4.00 1.99
C ASP A 159 -9.74 -3.26 2.44
N LYS A 160 -10.65 -3.95 3.15
CA LYS A 160 -11.89 -3.35 3.68
C LYS A 160 -11.63 -2.19 4.64
N ASN A 161 -10.46 -2.15 5.27
CA ASN A 161 -10.07 -1.13 6.24
C ASN A 161 -9.19 -0.02 5.64
N ILE A 162 -9.14 0.10 4.30
CA ILE A 162 -8.39 1.16 3.64
C ILE A 162 -8.90 2.54 4.10
N VAL A 163 -7.97 3.42 4.48
CA VAL A 163 -8.31 4.82 4.81
C VAL A 163 -8.40 5.60 3.51
N ILE A 164 -9.51 6.30 3.29
CA ILE A 164 -9.78 6.98 2.03
C ILE A 164 -9.98 8.48 2.26
N MET A 165 -9.28 9.30 1.48
CA MET A 165 -9.47 10.76 1.43
C MET A 165 -9.87 11.21 0.04
N LEU A 166 -10.97 11.95 -0.07
CA LEU A 166 -11.36 12.71 -1.24
C LEU A 166 -10.61 14.05 -1.27
N ILE A 167 -10.07 14.40 -2.43
CA ILE A 167 -9.26 15.60 -2.65
C ILE A 167 -9.82 16.40 -3.81
N GLY A 168 -10.30 17.61 -3.50
CA GLY A 168 -10.62 18.63 -4.51
C GLY A 168 -9.38 19.44 -4.84
N ASN A 169 -8.66 19.06 -5.89
CA ASN A 169 -7.44 19.75 -6.28
C ASN A 169 -7.69 20.98 -7.16
N LYS A 170 -6.70 21.86 -7.24
CA LYS A 170 -6.70 23.15 -7.98
C LYS A 170 -7.57 24.23 -7.34
N CYS A 171 -7.57 24.30 -6.00
CA CYS A 171 -8.32 25.33 -5.28
C CYS A 171 -7.83 26.76 -5.51
N ASP A 172 -6.61 26.92 -6.02
CA ASP A 172 -6.09 28.19 -6.54
C ASP A 172 -6.94 28.77 -7.68
N LEU A 173 -7.65 27.91 -8.43
CA LEU A 173 -8.55 28.31 -9.53
C LEU A 173 -9.99 28.53 -9.06
N GLY A 174 -10.18 29.11 -7.87
CA GLY A 174 -11.51 29.29 -7.25
C GLY A 174 -12.54 30.02 -8.14
N SER A 175 -12.10 30.93 -9.00
CA SER A 175 -12.97 31.63 -9.96
C SER A 175 -13.54 30.73 -11.07
N LEU A 176 -12.91 29.58 -11.32
CA LEU A 176 -13.31 28.57 -12.31
C LEU A 176 -13.99 27.36 -11.65
N ARG A 177 -14.41 27.48 -10.38
CA ARG A 177 -15.04 26.38 -9.63
C ARG A 177 -16.28 25.87 -10.37
N ALA A 178 -16.27 24.59 -10.70
CA ALA A 178 -17.39 23.87 -11.30
C ALA A 178 -18.02 22.85 -10.33
N VAL A 179 -17.32 22.53 -9.24
CA VAL A 179 -17.78 21.64 -8.17
C VAL A 179 -17.95 22.47 -6.89
N PRO A 180 -19.19 22.70 -6.42
CA PRO A 180 -19.44 23.30 -5.11
C PRO A 180 -18.75 22.48 -4.02
N THR A 181 -18.22 23.17 -3.00
CA THR A 181 -17.57 22.49 -1.88
C THR A 181 -18.57 21.63 -1.12
N GLU A 182 -19.82 22.06 -1.05
CA GLU A 182 -20.94 21.38 -0.42
C GLU A 182 -21.20 20.01 -1.08
N ASP A 183 -21.29 19.94 -2.42
CA ASP A 183 -21.47 18.69 -3.17
C ASP A 183 -20.39 17.65 -2.80
N ALA A 184 -19.13 18.10 -2.70
CA ALA A 184 -18.01 17.22 -2.37
C ALA A 184 -17.98 16.80 -0.89
N GLN A 185 -18.36 17.69 0.01
CA GLN A 185 -18.52 17.39 1.43
C GLN A 185 -19.63 16.38 1.67
N GLU A 186 -20.80 16.57 1.04
CA GLU A 186 -21.92 15.64 1.13
C GLU A 186 -21.55 14.25 0.60
N PHE A 187 -20.86 14.20 -0.54
CA PHE A 187 -20.34 12.94 -1.09
C PHE A 187 -19.38 12.25 -0.11
N ALA A 188 -18.42 12.98 0.43
CA ALA A 188 -17.45 12.43 1.38
C ALA A 188 -18.12 11.94 2.67
N GLN A 189 -19.09 12.67 3.20
CA GLN A 189 -19.84 12.24 4.39
C GLN A 189 -20.66 10.98 4.12
N ARG A 190 -21.41 10.94 3.01
CA ARG A 190 -22.22 9.79 2.61
C ARG A 190 -21.37 8.53 2.45
N GLU A 191 -20.18 8.67 1.87
CA GLU A 191 -19.27 7.57 1.61
C GLU A 191 -18.29 7.30 2.75
N ASN A 192 -18.35 8.05 3.85
CA ASN A 192 -17.45 7.97 5.00
C ASN A 192 -15.96 8.14 4.62
N LEU A 193 -15.66 9.21 3.89
CA LEU A 193 -14.31 9.58 3.44
C LEU A 193 -13.85 10.85 4.16
N PHE A 194 -12.55 10.99 4.34
CA PHE A 194 -11.97 12.31 4.64
C PHE A 194 -12.11 13.22 3.43
N PHE A 195 -12.17 14.54 3.64
CA PHE A 195 -12.24 15.50 2.54
C PHE A 195 -11.30 16.69 2.78
N MET A 196 -10.60 17.09 1.73
CA MET A 196 -9.75 18.29 1.74
C MET A 196 -9.68 18.91 0.34
N GLU A 197 -9.72 20.24 0.25
CA GLU A 197 -9.35 20.95 -0.97
C GLU A 197 -7.87 21.31 -0.94
N THR A 198 -7.17 21.12 -2.07
CA THR A 198 -5.72 21.29 -2.17
C THR A 198 -5.33 22.10 -3.40
N SER A 199 -4.17 22.73 -3.34
CA SER A 199 -3.48 23.26 -4.52
C SER A 199 -2.07 22.71 -4.59
N ALA A 200 -1.80 21.89 -5.61
CA ALA A 200 -0.42 21.51 -5.93
C ALA A 200 0.42 22.71 -6.39
N LEU A 201 -0.21 23.73 -7.00
CA LEU A 201 0.45 24.94 -7.48
C LEU A 201 0.96 25.78 -6.29
N GLU A 202 0.05 26.13 -5.37
CA GLU A 202 0.34 27.00 -4.21
C GLU A 202 0.84 26.23 -2.98
N ALA A 203 0.90 24.89 -3.05
CA ALA A 203 1.17 23.98 -1.93
C ALA A 203 0.09 23.99 -0.83
N THR A 204 -1.04 24.66 -1.05
CA THR A 204 -2.16 24.74 -0.11
C THR A 204 -2.68 23.35 0.25
N ASN A 205 -2.68 23.02 1.54
CA ASN A 205 -3.17 21.78 2.13
C ASN A 205 -2.52 20.47 1.63
N VAL A 206 -1.48 20.52 0.79
CA VAL A 206 -0.87 19.31 0.23
C VAL A 206 -0.22 18.47 1.33
N GLU A 207 0.67 19.07 2.12
CA GLU A 207 1.31 18.36 3.23
C GLU A 207 0.30 17.88 4.27
N THR A 208 -0.67 18.74 4.61
CA THR A 208 -1.73 18.42 5.57
C THR A 208 -2.57 17.21 5.13
N ALA A 209 -2.92 17.10 3.85
CA ALA A 209 -3.66 15.96 3.31
C ALA A 209 -2.89 14.63 3.50
N PHE A 210 -1.62 14.60 3.09
CA PHE A 210 -0.78 13.42 3.21
C PHE A 210 -0.48 13.06 4.67
N LEU A 211 -0.20 14.04 5.53
CA LEU A 211 0.02 13.75 6.96
C LEU A 211 -1.24 13.22 7.63
N THR A 212 -2.40 13.81 7.33
CA THR A 212 -3.68 13.40 7.91
C THR A 212 -3.99 11.94 7.56
N ILE A 213 -3.91 11.56 6.27
CA ILE A 213 -4.18 10.18 5.88
C ILE A 213 -3.18 9.20 6.51
N LEU A 214 -1.90 9.54 6.58
CA LEU A 214 -0.87 8.67 7.19
C LEU A 214 -1.05 8.52 8.69
N THR A 215 -1.42 9.59 9.39
CA THR A 215 -1.75 9.56 10.82
C THR A 215 -2.98 8.71 11.09
N GLU A 216 -4.03 8.80 10.27
CA GLU A 216 -5.22 7.97 10.42
C GLU A 216 -4.94 6.48 10.16
N ILE A 217 -4.13 6.17 9.15
CA ILE A 217 -3.65 4.80 8.91
C ILE A 217 -2.90 4.29 10.14
N TYR A 218 -1.98 5.09 10.68
CA TYR A 218 -1.23 4.75 11.89
C TYR A 218 -2.16 4.47 13.08
N ARG A 219 -3.18 5.31 13.32
CA ARG A 219 -4.17 5.13 14.39
C ARG A 219 -4.94 3.83 14.27
N ILE A 220 -5.33 3.43 13.06
CA ILE A 220 -6.07 2.18 12.84
C ILE A 220 -5.15 0.97 13.04
N ILE A 221 -3.93 1.01 12.49
CA ILE A 221 -2.99 -0.12 12.56
C ILE A 221 -2.46 -0.30 13.99
N SER A 222 -2.08 0.78 14.68
CA SER A 222 -1.60 0.72 16.07
C SER A 222 -2.64 0.15 17.02
N LYS A 223 -3.91 0.52 16.89
CA LYS A 223 -5.01 -0.05 17.70
C LYS A 223 -5.16 -1.55 17.47
N LYS A 224 -5.08 -2.02 16.22
CA LYS A 224 -5.17 -3.46 15.90
C LYS A 224 -4.04 -4.27 16.52
N THR A 225 -2.83 -3.70 16.63
CA THR A 225 -1.70 -4.36 17.30
C THR A 225 -1.97 -4.51 18.79
N LEU A 226 -2.56 -3.50 19.45
CA LEU A 226 -2.84 -3.54 20.88
C LEU A 226 -3.94 -4.55 21.25
N THR A 227 -4.99 -4.70 20.43
CA THR A 227 -6.07 -5.66 20.71
C THR A 227 -5.68 -7.11 20.47
N ALA A 228 -4.72 -7.36 19.56
CA ALA A 228 -4.23 -8.71 19.29
C ALA A 228 -3.40 -9.30 20.45
N ASP A 229 -2.86 -8.45 21.34
CA ASP A 229 -2.11 -8.88 22.52
C ASP A 229 -3.03 -9.19 23.74
N ASP A 230 -4.29 -8.74 23.74
CA ASP A 230 -5.25 -8.94 24.84
C ASP A 230 -6.16 -10.18 24.66
N ASP A 231 -6.28 -10.72 23.44
CA ASP A 231 -7.16 -11.86 23.12
C ASP A 231 -6.51 -13.25 23.40
N ASP A 232 -5.26 -13.30 23.87
CA ASP A 232 -4.56 -14.55 24.25
C ASP A 232 -4.81 -14.98 25.72
N ALA A 233 -5.79 -14.38 26.40
CA ALA A 233 -6.07 -14.62 27.82
C ALA A 233 -7.39 -15.34 28.15
N ASP A 234 -8.18 -15.80 27.16
CA ASP A 234 -9.35 -16.65 27.46
C ASP A 234 -9.49 -17.82 26.49
N GLY A 235 -9.28 -19.02 27.03
CA GLY A 235 -9.17 -20.25 26.25
C GLY A 235 -10.52 -20.81 25.83
N ASN A 236 -10.70 -21.02 24.53
CA ASN A 236 -11.42 -22.20 24.04
C ASN A 236 -10.93 -22.61 22.64
N SER A 237 -10.02 -23.58 22.60
CA SER A 237 -9.47 -24.11 21.36
C SER A 237 -10.47 -25.05 20.66
N SER A 238 -11.09 -24.61 19.57
CA SER A 238 -11.56 -25.54 18.52
C SER A 238 -10.43 -25.77 17.53
N LEU A 239 -9.47 -26.60 17.96
CA LEU A 239 -8.33 -27.10 17.22
C LEU A 239 -8.75 -27.67 15.85
N LEU A 240 -8.27 -27.02 14.78
CA LEU A 240 -8.14 -27.66 13.48
C LEU A 240 -7.16 -28.84 13.62
N LYS A 241 -7.71 -30.04 13.47
CA LYS A 241 -7.04 -31.33 13.59
C LYS A 241 -5.98 -31.48 12.50
N GLY A 242 -4.75 -31.06 12.78
CA GLY A 242 -3.60 -31.31 11.93
C GLY A 242 -3.21 -32.80 11.98
N THR A 243 -3.48 -33.54 10.90
CA THR A 243 -3.07 -34.94 10.76
C THR A 243 -1.54 -35.04 10.72
N ARG A 244 -0.97 -35.78 11.67
CA ARG A 244 0.48 -36.03 11.78
C ARG A 244 0.92 -36.97 10.65
N ILE A 245 1.64 -36.45 9.66
CA ILE A 245 2.30 -37.29 8.63
C ILE A 245 3.57 -37.88 9.24
N ILE A 246 3.60 -39.20 9.37
CA ILE A 246 4.79 -39.97 9.80
C ILE A 246 5.64 -40.22 8.56
N ILE A 247 6.86 -39.68 8.54
CA ILE A 247 7.87 -39.94 7.49
C ILE A 247 8.74 -41.11 7.96
N PRO A 248 8.82 -42.25 7.24
CA PRO A 248 9.75 -43.32 7.58
C PRO A 248 11.19 -42.87 7.31
N SER A 249 12.03 -42.91 8.34
CA SER A 249 13.47 -42.71 8.22
C SER A 249 14.13 -43.96 7.61
N GLU A 250 14.74 -43.81 6.45
CA GLU A 250 15.76 -44.73 5.95
C GLU A 250 17.06 -44.50 6.72
N GLN A 251 17.51 -45.48 7.50
CA GLN A 251 18.92 -45.63 7.87
C GLN A 251 19.32 -47.10 7.81
N GLU A 252 20.11 -47.39 6.77
CA GLU A 252 21.35 -48.16 6.78
C GLU A 252 21.42 -49.43 7.64
N THR A 253 21.25 -50.58 6.99
CA THR A 253 21.70 -51.88 7.52
C THR A 253 23.17 -52.12 7.13
N GLY A 254 24.05 -52.10 8.13
CA GLY A 254 25.48 -52.39 7.98
C GLY A 254 26.10 -53.15 9.16
N LYS A 255 25.99 -54.49 9.12
CA LYS A 255 26.89 -55.54 9.63
C LYS A 255 27.12 -55.80 11.15
N ARG A 256 26.81 -57.07 11.49
CA ARG A 256 27.60 -58.12 12.20
C ARG A 256 27.82 -58.03 13.72
N GLY A 257 27.38 -59.10 14.41
CA GLY A 257 28.19 -59.80 15.43
C GLY A 257 27.48 -60.29 16.70
N GLY A 258 27.33 -61.61 16.85
CA GLY A 258 27.70 -62.33 18.09
C GLY A 258 26.72 -62.48 19.28
N CYS A 259 26.11 -63.68 19.36
CA CYS A 259 25.88 -64.59 20.52
C CYS A 259 25.78 -64.08 21.99
N CYS A 260 24.71 -64.48 22.72
CA CYS A 260 24.73 -65.33 23.94
C CYS A 260 23.32 -65.53 24.53
N GLY A 261 23.03 -66.74 25.04
CA GLY A 261 21.67 -67.23 25.36
C GLY A 261 21.27 -67.34 26.84
N LYS A 262 20.13 -68.02 27.02
CA LYS A 262 19.48 -68.70 28.18
C LYS A 262 18.03 -68.93 27.71
N SER A 263 17.41 -70.10 27.71
CA SER A 263 17.50 -71.31 28.54
C SER A 263 17.22 -72.56 27.71
#